data_AF-A0A2R4N2H3-F1
#
_entry.id   AF-A0A2R4N2H3-F1
#
_cell.length_a   1.000
_cell.length_b   1.000
_cell.length_c   1.000
_cell.angle_alpha   90.00
_cell.angle_beta   90.00
_cell.angle_gamma   90.00
#
_symmetry.space_group_name_H-M   'P 1'
#
loop_
_entity.id
_entity.type
_entity.pdbx_description
1 polymer ?
#
loop_
_entity_poly.entity_id
_entity_poly.type
_entity_poly.pdbx_seq_one_letter_code
_entity_poly.pdbx_strand_id
1 'polypeptide(L)'
;MLDQKFATLPKLILQIVQMLQNQSPSDSLNEIIRLVARKFVGLGVLEVADELEIQEAILRLEKEIIDLEATINSASDIKLAYAHNSKLEASGKIVFTGQGAYMCQVSAGGDVLAEKKDSIFRGGRLIVTGNAVLNELGSPMATPTMVEFVFGRRILVNRVYPGVSFRVGRQLFKVQEGLQDVRVAVDEQGILRVDYLYKEHLQ
;
A
#
# COMPACT_ATOMS: atom_id res chain seq x y z
N MET A 1 16.87 21.99 -5.85
CA MET A 1 17.05 21.77 -4.39
C MET A 1 16.24 20.55 -3.96
N LEU A 2 16.66 19.85 -2.89
CA LEU A 2 16.05 18.61 -2.40
C LEU A 2 14.53 18.76 -2.18
N ASP A 3 14.06 19.91 -1.67
CA ASP A 3 12.64 20.21 -1.44
C ASP A 3 11.77 20.16 -2.70
N GLN A 4 12.30 20.61 -3.86
CA GLN A 4 11.55 20.53 -5.11
C GLN A 4 11.46 19.09 -5.62
N LYS A 5 12.53 18.30 -5.46
CA LYS A 5 12.55 16.90 -5.87
C LYS A 5 11.65 16.03 -4.96
N PHE A 6 11.58 16.37 -3.68
CA PHE A 6 10.86 15.60 -2.65
C PHE A 6 9.72 16.38 -2.00
N ALA A 7 8.94 17.15 -2.77
CA ALA A 7 7.91 18.07 -2.27
C ALA A 7 6.76 17.48 -1.41
N THR A 8 6.66 16.15 -1.24
CA THR A 8 5.71 15.49 -0.32
C THR A 8 6.37 14.98 0.93
N LEU A 9 7.70 14.89 1.00
CA LEU A 9 8.38 14.43 2.21
C LEU A 9 8.00 15.31 3.42
N PRO A 10 8.03 16.67 3.33
CA PRO A 10 7.56 17.50 4.44
C PRO A 10 6.09 17.25 4.79
N LYS A 11 5.23 17.03 3.78
CA LYS A 11 3.79 16.76 3.98
C LYS A 11 3.55 15.44 4.71
N LEU A 12 4.28 14.39 4.34
CA LEU A 12 4.20 13.08 4.99
C LEU A 12 4.65 13.15 6.44
N ILE A 13 5.74 13.87 6.72
CA ILE A 13 6.23 14.04 8.10
C ILE A 13 5.22 14.80 8.96
N LEU A 14 4.63 15.87 8.43
CA LEU A 14 3.57 16.60 9.14
C LEU A 14 2.32 15.74 9.38
N GLN A 15 1.95 14.88 8.44
CA GLN A 15 0.86 13.92 8.64
C GLN A 15 1.18 12.93 9.76
N ILE A 16 2.40 12.40 9.81
CA ILE A 16 2.85 11.52 10.90
C ILE A 16 2.78 12.24 12.25
N VAL A 17 3.31 13.47 12.34
CA VAL A 17 3.23 14.30 13.56
C VAL A 17 1.78 14.47 14.01
N GLN A 18 0.86 14.77 13.09
CA GLN A 18 -0.57 14.90 13.39
C GLN A 18 -1.22 13.59 13.86
N MET A 19 -0.87 12.46 13.23
CA MET A 19 -1.40 11.14 13.64
C MET A 19 -0.99 10.78 15.07
N LEU A 20 0.21 11.18 15.49
CA LEU A 20 0.72 10.89 16.83
C LEU A 20 0.25 11.88 17.90
N GLN A 21 -0.23 13.07 17.55
CA GLN A 21 -0.73 14.06 18.52
C GLN A 21 -1.86 13.51 19.41
N ASN A 22 -2.64 12.55 18.90
CA ASN A 22 -3.77 11.93 19.60
C ASN A 22 -3.44 10.53 20.15
N GLN A 23 -2.17 10.12 20.10
CA GLN A 23 -1.71 8.84 20.61
C GLN A 23 -0.67 9.07 21.71
N SER A 24 -0.36 8.01 22.47
CA SER A 24 0.75 7.99 23.41
C SER A 24 1.90 7.17 22.80
N PRO A 25 2.63 7.71 21.80
CA PRO A 25 3.74 7.01 21.17
C PRO A 25 4.86 6.76 22.18
N SER A 26 5.74 5.79 21.89
CA SER A 26 6.97 5.58 22.65
C SER A 26 7.84 6.84 22.62
N ASP A 27 8.66 7.05 23.66
CA ASP A 27 9.61 8.17 23.70
C ASP A 27 10.57 8.13 22.50
N SER A 28 10.99 6.93 22.09
CA SER A 28 11.87 6.71 20.93
C SER A 28 11.23 7.16 19.61
N LEU A 29 9.94 6.84 19.39
CA LEU A 29 9.19 7.29 18.22
C LEU A 29 8.98 8.82 18.23
N ASN A 30 8.77 9.41 19.41
CA ASN A 30 8.68 10.86 19.56
C ASN A 30 10.00 11.56 19.22
N GLU A 31 11.13 11.04 19.69
CA GLU A 31 12.44 11.60 19.41
C GLU A 31 12.76 11.58 17.92
N ILE A 32 12.53 10.44 17.26
CA ILE A 32 12.88 10.31 15.85
C ILE A 32 12.01 11.19 14.96
N ILE A 33 10.71 11.32 15.26
CA ILE A 33 9.81 12.16 14.47
C ILE A 33 10.16 13.64 14.66
N ARG A 34 10.58 14.06 15.85
CA ARG A 34 11.11 15.41 16.07
C ARG A 34 12.39 15.66 15.27
N LEU A 35 13.30 14.68 15.23
CA LEU A 35 14.53 14.76 14.47
C LEU A 35 14.24 14.87 12.96
N VAL A 36 13.40 13.98 12.43
CA VAL A 36 12.98 13.97 11.03
C VAL A 36 12.22 15.23 10.66
N ALA A 37 11.30 15.70 11.50
CA ALA A 37 10.57 16.96 11.27
C ALA A 37 11.51 18.17 11.26
N ARG A 38 12.47 18.26 12.19
CA ARG A 38 13.44 19.35 12.22
C ARG A 38 14.28 19.39 10.94
N LYS A 39 14.67 18.23 10.41
CA LYS A 39 15.60 18.12 9.27
C LYS A 39 14.92 18.21 7.91
N PHE A 40 13.65 17.85 7.80
CA PHE A 40 12.98 17.73 6.48
C PHE A 40 11.71 18.59 6.35
N VAL A 41 11.42 19.48 7.31
CA VAL A 41 10.33 20.46 7.21
C VAL A 41 10.91 21.88 7.22
N GLY A 42 10.46 22.73 6.29
CA GLY A 42 10.93 24.11 6.17
C GLY A 42 12.35 24.20 5.63
N LEU A 43 13.21 24.99 6.28
CA LEU A 43 14.60 25.19 5.88
C LEU A 43 15.59 24.21 6.52
N GLY A 44 15.10 23.26 7.34
CA GLY A 44 15.94 22.33 8.08
C GLY A 44 16.80 21.40 7.22
N VAL A 45 16.46 21.23 5.93
CA VAL A 45 17.25 20.41 5.01
C VAL A 45 18.62 21.04 4.73
N LEU A 46 18.74 22.35 4.93
CA LEU A 46 20.01 23.08 4.82
C LEU A 46 20.96 22.79 5.98
N GLU A 47 20.44 22.22 7.07
CA GLU A 47 21.20 21.83 8.27
C GLU A 47 21.62 20.35 8.24
N VAL A 48 21.31 19.60 7.18
CA VAL A 48 21.78 18.22 7.02
C VAL A 48 23.25 18.26 6.64
N ALA A 49 24.10 17.70 7.51
CA ALA A 49 25.54 17.83 7.38
C ALA A 49 26.11 16.98 6.24
N ASP A 50 25.67 15.73 6.16
CA ASP A 50 26.13 14.76 5.18
C ASP A 50 25.11 13.62 4.98
N GLU A 51 25.46 12.68 4.10
CA GLU A 51 24.62 11.51 3.80
C GLU A 51 24.45 10.58 5.01
N LEU A 52 25.44 10.49 5.91
CA LEU A 52 25.40 9.58 7.06
C LEU A 52 24.28 9.95 8.01
N GLU A 53 24.02 11.24 8.21
CA GLU A 53 22.90 11.73 9.03
C GLU A 53 21.54 11.26 8.49
N ILE A 54 21.38 11.21 7.16
CA ILE A 54 20.16 10.70 6.52
C ILE A 54 20.06 9.19 6.71
N GLN A 55 21.17 8.46 6.53
CA GLN A 55 21.22 7.01 6.71
C GLN A 55 20.89 6.61 8.16
N GLU A 56 21.39 7.35 9.15
CA GLU A 56 21.06 7.12 10.55
C GLU A 56 19.57 7.35 10.84
N ALA A 57 18.98 8.41 10.30
CA ALA A 57 17.55 8.68 10.43
C ALA A 57 16.69 7.56 9.80
N ILE A 58 17.10 7.03 8.64
CA ILE A 58 16.44 5.89 7.98
C ILE A 58 16.51 4.66 8.87
N LEU A 59 17.69 4.28 9.35
CA LEU A 59 17.89 3.10 10.19
C LEU A 59 17.06 3.16 11.47
N ARG A 60 17.02 4.33 12.12
CA ARG A 60 16.21 4.51 13.33
C ARG A 60 14.71 4.42 13.02
N LEU A 61 14.25 4.93 11.86
CA LEU A 61 12.84 4.84 11.45
C LEU A 61 12.45 3.40 11.15
N GLU A 62 13.31 2.66 10.45
CA GLU A 62 13.12 1.24 10.18
C GLU A 62 13.00 0.44 11.48
N LYS A 63 13.85 0.73 12.47
CA LYS A 63 13.76 0.11 13.79
C LYS A 63 12.42 0.40 14.48
N GLU A 64 11.97 1.65 14.52
CA GLU A 64 10.67 1.98 15.13
C GLU A 64 9.50 1.31 14.41
N ILE A 65 9.57 1.17 13.08
CA ILE A 65 8.56 0.41 12.32
C ILE A 65 8.52 -1.04 12.81
N ILE A 66 9.68 -1.69 12.95
CA ILE A 66 9.78 -3.07 13.45
C ILE A 66 9.22 -3.19 14.87
N ASP A 67 9.58 -2.26 15.76
CA ASP A 67 9.13 -2.28 17.16
C ASP A 67 7.60 -2.04 17.24
N LEU A 68 7.06 -1.11 16.45
CA LEU A 68 5.61 -0.88 16.34
C LEU A 68 4.89 -2.11 15.80
N GLU A 69 5.41 -2.74 14.75
CA GLU A 69 4.86 -3.99 14.21
C GLU A 69 4.87 -5.11 15.29
N ALA A 70 5.92 -5.19 16.11
CA ALA A 70 6.01 -6.15 17.20
C ALA A 70 5.02 -5.87 18.36
N THR A 71 4.60 -4.62 18.55
CA THR A 71 3.55 -4.27 19.54
C THR A 71 2.13 -4.67 19.12
N ILE A 72 1.92 -5.12 17.88
CA ILE A 72 0.63 -5.66 17.42
C ILE A 72 0.42 -7.03 18.08
N ASN A 73 -0.01 -7.01 19.35
CA ASN A 73 -0.09 -8.18 20.23
C ASN A 73 -1.23 -9.16 19.87
N SER A 74 -2.08 -8.79 18.91
CA SER A 74 -3.04 -9.68 18.23
C SER A 74 -3.51 -9.04 16.94
N ALA A 75 -2.86 -9.39 15.82
CA ALA A 75 -3.39 -9.04 14.51
C ALA A 75 -4.81 -9.63 14.37
N SER A 76 -5.79 -8.79 14.05
CA SER A 76 -7.16 -9.23 13.81
C SER A 76 -7.31 -9.60 12.34
N ASP A 77 -7.61 -10.87 12.09
CA ASP A 77 -7.89 -11.37 10.76
C ASP A 77 -9.38 -11.31 10.45
N ILE A 78 -9.72 -11.04 9.20
CA ILE A 78 -11.10 -11.18 8.69
C ILE A 78 -11.10 -12.34 7.69
N LYS A 79 -12.00 -13.32 7.90
CA LYS A 79 -12.27 -14.40 6.94
C LYS A 79 -13.75 -14.41 6.59
N LEU A 80 -14.06 -14.24 5.30
CA LEU A 80 -15.44 -14.12 4.82
C LEU A 80 -15.58 -14.63 3.39
N ALA A 81 -16.77 -15.08 3.01
CA ALA A 81 -17.00 -15.55 1.65
C ALA A 81 -17.23 -14.40 0.65
N TYR A 82 -17.99 -13.39 1.07
CA TYR A 82 -18.38 -12.27 0.21
C TYR A 82 -18.69 -11.02 1.02
N ALA A 83 -18.42 -9.85 0.45
CA ALA A 83 -18.85 -8.55 0.96
C ALA A 83 -19.40 -7.68 -0.17
N HIS A 84 -20.47 -6.92 0.14
CA HIS A 84 -21.09 -5.98 -0.78
C HIS A 84 -21.32 -4.65 -0.06
N ASN A 85 -20.88 -3.54 -0.67
CA ASN A 85 -21.16 -2.18 -0.19
C ASN A 85 -20.75 -1.99 1.28
N SER A 86 -19.58 -2.52 1.62
CA SER A 86 -19.11 -2.69 2.99
C SER A 86 -17.70 -2.16 3.17
N LYS A 87 -17.36 -1.80 4.41
CA LYS A 87 -16.01 -1.43 4.81
C LYS A 87 -15.41 -2.57 5.65
N LEU A 88 -14.24 -3.07 5.27
CA LEU A 88 -13.52 -4.15 5.95
C LEU A 88 -12.16 -3.61 6.41
N GLU A 89 -11.88 -3.69 7.70
CA GLU A 89 -10.63 -3.20 8.30
C GLU A 89 -10.05 -4.26 9.23
N ALA A 90 -8.84 -4.73 8.91
CA ALA A 90 -8.11 -5.76 9.65
C ALA A 90 -6.68 -5.28 9.91
N SER A 91 -6.17 -5.44 11.13
CA SER A 91 -4.74 -5.23 11.39
C SER A 91 -3.89 -6.40 10.90
N GLY A 92 -4.50 -7.58 10.77
CA GLY A 92 -3.92 -8.75 10.12
C GLY A 92 -4.37 -8.92 8.67
N LYS A 93 -4.56 -10.16 8.25
CA LYS A 93 -4.93 -10.51 6.87
C LYS A 93 -6.44 -10.50 6.65
N ILE A 94 -6.83 -10.33 5.39
CA ILE A 94 -8.21 -10.51 4.93
C ILE A 94 -8.25 -11.66 3.93
N VAL A 95 -9.06 -12.69 4.22
CA VAL A 95 -9.20 -13.87 3.37
C VAL A 95 -10.63 -13.97 2.83
N PHE A 96 -10.76 -13.83 1.52
CA PHE A 96 -11.98 -14.08 0.78
C PHE A 96 -12.08 -15.56 0.41
N THR A 97 -12.96 -16.29 1.07
CA THR A 97 -13.15 -17.74 0.86
C THR A 97 -14.12 -18.07 -0.27
N GLY A 98 -14.82 -17.06 -0.79
CA GLY A 98 -15.89 -17.21 -1.77
C GLY A 98 -15.80 -16.17 -2.89
N GLN A 99 -16.93 -15.54 -3.20
CA GLN A 99 -17.08 -14.64 -4.33
C GLN A 99 -16.21 -13.37 -4.26
N GLY A 100 -15.70 -12.99 -3.09
CA GLY A 100 -14.81 -11.84 -2.95
C GLY A 100 -15.52 -10.57 -2.49
N ALA A 101 -15.30 -9.44 -3.16
CA ALA A 101 -15.83 -8.15 -2.74
C ALA A 101 -16.40 -7.34 -3.90
N TYR A 102 -17.53 -6.67 -3.66
CA TYR A 102 -18.17 -5.78 -4.61
C TYR A 102 -18.51 -4.43 -3.97
N MET A 103 -18.00 -3.35 -4.55
CA MET A 103 -18.16 -1.98 -4.04
C MET A 103 -17.71 -1.83 -2.58
N CYS A 104 -16.53 -2.34 -2.25
CA CYS A 104 -16.01 -2.35 -0.88
C CYS A 104 -14.83 -1.39 -0.69
N GLN A 105 -14.67 -0.92 0.54
CA GLN A 105 -13.42 -0.33 1.03
C GLN A 105 -12.74 -1.36 1.93
N VAL A 106 -11.59 -1.86 1.51
CA VAL A 106 -10.88 -2.94 2.19
C VAL A 106 -9.50 -2.44 2.58
N SER A 107 -9.18 -2.51 3.87
CA SER A 107 -7.89 -2.13 4.43
C SER A 107 -7.34 -3.30 5.26
N ALA A 108 -6.17 -3.81 4.88
CA ALA A 108 -5.50 -4.90 5.58
C ALA A 108 -4.08 -4.50 5.97
N GLY A 109 -3.75 -4.69 7.26
CA GLY A 109 -2.40 -4.57 7.80
C GLY A 109 -1.47 -5.73 7.38
N GLY A 110 -2.07 -6.88 7.07
CA GLY A 110 -1.39 -8.07 6.53
C GLY A 110 -1.73 -8.32 5.06
N ASP A 111 -1.74 -9.60 4.67
CA ASP A 111 -2.02 -10.02 3.30
C ASP A 111 -3.52 -9.96 2.96
N VAL A 112 -3.85 -9.84 1.67
CA VAL A 112 -5.22 -10.06 1.15
C VAL A 112 -5.24 -11.23 0.19
N LEU A 113 -6.02 -12.26 0.51
CA LEU A 113 -6.02 -13.53 -0.22
C LEU A 113 -7.43 -13.88 -0.72
N ALA A 114 -7.55 -14.28 -1.99
CA ALA A 114 -8.75 -14.86 -2.54
C ALA A 114 -8.55 -16.36 -2.82
N GLU A 115 -9.26 -17.22 -2.08
CA GLU A 115 -9.09 -18.68 -2.18
C GLU A 115 -9.79 -19.26 -3.42
N LYS A 116 -10.91 -18.67 -3.84
CA LYS A 116 -11.73 -19.18 -4.95
C LYS A 116 -11.26 -18.64 -6.30
N LYS A 117 -11.05 -19.50 -7.30
CA LYS A 117 -10.52 -19.14 -8.64
C LYS A 117 -11.34 -18.08 -9.40
N ASP A 118 -12.63 -17.99 -9.15
CA ASP A 118 -13.56 -17.01 -9.72
C ASP A 118 -13.93 -15.89 -8.73
N SER A 119 -13.14 -15.72 -7.67
CA SER A 119 -13.31 -14.63 -6.72
C SER A 119 -12.98 -13.28 -7.37
N ILE A 120 -13.84 -12.29 -7.16
CA ILE A 120 -13.71 -10.96 -7.74
C ILE A 120 -13.44 -9.92 -6.67
N PHE A 121 -12.72 -8.87 -7.03
CA PHE A 121 -12.76 -7.60 -6.33
C PHE A 121 -13.14 -6.52 -7.35
N ARG A 122 -14.38 -6.03 -7.25
CA ARG A 122 -14.96 -5.12 -8.25
C ARG A 122 -15.51 -3.88 -7.58
N GLY A 123 -14.97 -2.72 -7.94
CA GLY A 123 -15.44 -1.45 -7.43
C GLY A 123 -14.93 -1.14 -6.03
N GLY A 124 -14.65 0.14 -5.79
CA GLY A 124 -14.14 0.62 -4.50
C GLY A 124 -12.62 0.60 -4.42
N ARG A 125 -12.09 0.32 -3.23
CA ARG A 125 -10.66 0.51 -2.91
C ARG A 125 -10.13 -0.63 -2.04
N LEU A 126 -8.97 -1.14 -2.39
CA LEU A 126 -8.16 -2.07 -1.60
C LEU A 126 -6.87 -1.36 -1.18
N ILE A 127 -6.60 -1.29 0.13
CA ILE A 127 -5.35 -0.82 0.73
C ILE A 127 -4.74 -2.01 1.45
N VAL A 128 -3.50 -2.36 1.10
CA VAL A 128 -2.80 -3.53 1.67
C VAL A 128 -1.36 -3.19 2.01
N THR A 129 -0.93 -3.45 3.24
CA THR A 129 0.47 -3.29 3.67
C THR A 129 1.27 -4.59 3.60
N GLY A 130 0.60 -5.73 3.45
CA GLY A 130 1.17 -7.01 3.03
C GLY A 130 1.15 -7.20 1.50
N ASN A 131 1.13 -8.46 1.08
CA ASN A 131 0.93 -8.86 -0.31
C ASN A 131 -0.55 -9.05 -0.62
N ALA A 132 -0.92 -9.04 -1.90
CA ALA A 132 -2.25 -9.50 -2.30
C ALA A 132 -2.19 -10.54 -3.41
N VAL A 133 -3.02 -11.57 -3.27
CA VAL A 133 -3.22 -12.62 -4.28
C VAL A 133 -4.71 -12.70 -4.57
N LEU A 134 -5.10 -12.22 -5.74
CA LEU A 134 -6.49 -12.08 -6.18
C LEU A 134 -6.69 -12.81 -7.51
N ASN A 135 -7.94 -13.13 -7.84
CA ASN A 135 -8.24 -13.82 -9.09
C ASN A 135 -8.70 -12.83 -10.16
N GLU A 136 -9.81 -12.13 -9.95
CA GLU A 136 -10.29 -11.09 -10.87
C GLU A 136 -10.37 -9.71 -10.22
N LEU A 137 -9.76 -8.70 -10.85
CA LEU A 137 -9.87 -7.29 -10.44
C LEU A 137 -10.64 -6.46 -11.46
N GLY A 138 -11.61 -5.69 -10.98
CA GLY A 138 -12.39 -4.77 -11.80
C GLY A 138 -13.56 -5.46 -12.50
N SER A 139 -13.94 -4.95 -13.68
CA SER A 139 -15.01 -5.56 -14.47
C SER A 139 -14.92 -5.23 -15.96
N PRO A 140 -15.56 -6.01 -16.84
CA PRO A 140 -15.68 -5.70 -18.26
C PRO A 140 -16.27 -4.30 -18.55
N MET A 141 -17.09 -3.77 -17.64
CA MET A 141 -17.69 -2.43 -17.75
C MET A 141 -16.78 -1.31 -17.24
N ALA A 142 -15.49 -1.60 -17.05
CA ALA A 142 -14.50 -0.66 -16.52
C ALA A 142 -14.89 -0.02 -15.17
N THR A 143 -15.50 -0.81 -14.26
CA THR A 143 -15.88 -0.31 -12.94
C THR A 143 -14.63 0.21 -12.19
N PRO A 144 -14.60 1.49 -11.76
CA PRO A 144 -13.43 2.06 -11.09
C PRO A 144 -13.03 1.27 -9.86
N THR A 145 -11.81 0.75 -9.85
CA THR A 145 -11.28 -0.09 -8.77
C THR A 145 -9.84 0.32 -8.48
N MET A 146 -9.55 0.70 -7.24
CA MET A 146 -8.24 1.20 -6.84
C MET A 146 -7.54 0.20 -5.92
N VAL A 147 -6.32 -0.23 -6.26
CA VAL A 147 -5.47 -1.04 -5.39
C VAL A 147 -4.25 -0.23 -4.97
N GLU A 148 -4.01 -0.14 -3.67
CA GLU A 148 -2.93 0.62 -3.07
C GLU A 148 -2.10 -0.26 -2.16
N PHE A 149 -0.79 -0.19 -2.31
CA PHE A 149 0.14 -1.02 -1.57
C PHE A 149 1.44 -0.28 -1.29
N VAL A 150 2.30 -0.89 -0.47
CA VAL A 150 3.55 -0.29 0.00
C VAL A 150 4.78 -0.91 -0.70
N PHE A 151 5.91 -0.21 -0.63
CA PHE A 151 7.19 -0.69 -1.18
C PHE A 151 7.58 -2.06 -0.60
N GLY A 152 8.25 -2.89 -1.39
CA GLY A 152 8.66 -4.24 -0.97
C GLY A 152 7.53 -5.29 -0.96
N ARG A 153 6.31 -4.91 -1.38
CA ARG A 153 5.16 -5.83 -1.51
C ARG A 153 4.78 -6.07 -2.96
N ARG A 154 4.05 -7.16 -3.18
CA ARG A 154 3.59 -7.60 -4.51
C ARG A 154 2.09 -7.86 -4.53
N ILE A 155 1.49 -7.51 -5.66
CA ILE A 155 0.11 -7.83 -6.01
C ILE A 155 0.13 -8.81 -7.18
N LEU A 156 -0.49 -9.97 -6.99
CA LEU A 156 -0.62 -11.02 -8.00
C LEU A 156 -2.09 -11.17 -8.35
N VAL A 157 -2.41 -11.10 -9.64
CA VAL A 157 -3.79 -11.16 -10.12
C VAL A 157 -3.87 -11.94 -11.43
N ASN A 158 -4.74 -12.95 -11.49
CA ASN A 158 -4.89 -13.76 -12.70
C ASN A 158 -5.51 -12.95 -13.86
N ARG A 159 -6.47 -12.06 -13.55
CA ARG A 159 -7.15 -11.22 -14.55
C ARG A 159 -7.43 -9.84 -14.01
N VAL A 160 -7.07 -8.82 -14.81
CA VAL A 160 -7.33 -7.41 -14.47
C VAL A 160 -8.08 -6.76 -15.63
N TYR A 161 -9.22 -6.14 -15.36
CA TYR A 161 -10.00 -5.42 -16.36
C TYR A 161 -9.60 -3.94 -16.45
N PRO A 162 -9.97 -3.25 -17.55
CA PRO A 162 -9.89 -1.79 -17.63
C PRO A 162 -10.57 -1.09 -16.43
N GLY A 163 -10.14 0.12 -16.11
CA GLY A 163 -10.68 0.89 -14.98
C GLY A 163 -10.11 0.50 -13.61
N VAL A 164 -9.27 -0.53 -13.56
CA VAL A 164 -8.40 -0.83 -12.41
C VAL A 164 -7.22 0.12 -12.41
N SER A 165 -6.79 0.56 -11.24
CA SER A 165 -5.56 1.31 -11.07
C SER A 165 -4.75 0.78 -9.88
N PHE A 166 -3.43 0.74 -10.03
CA PHE A 166 -2.49 0.34 -9.00
C PHE A 166 -1.69 1.55 -8.54
N ARG A 167 -1.56 1.74 -7.23
CA ARG A 167 -0.86 2.88 -6.65
C ARG A 167 0.14 2.44 -5.57
N VAL A 168 1.36 2.96 -5.66
CA VAL A 168 2.39 2.84 -4.63
C VAL A 168 3.01 4.22 -4.41
N GLY A 169 2.82 4.77 -3.21
CA GLY A 169 3.15 6.16 -2.92
C GLY A 169 2.47 7.13 -3.91
N ARG A 170 3.28 7.83 -4.71
CA ARG A 170 2.80 8.75 -5.77
C ARG A 170 2.68 8.12 -7.16
N GLN A 171 3.21 6.91 -7.34
CA GLN A 171 3.21 6.25 -8.63
C GLN A 171 1.87 5.58 -8.86
N LEU A 172 1.31 5.78 -10.05
CA LEU A 172 0.00 5.31 -10.43
C LEU A 172 0.08 4.65 -11.81
N PHE A 173 -0.35 3.39 -11.89
CA PHE A 173 -0.55 2.70 -13.15
C PHE A 173 -2.04 2.49 -13.39
N LYS A 174 -2.55 2.93 -14.55
CA LYS A 174 -3.95 2.75 -14.93
C LYS A 174 -4.06 1.67 -15.99
N VAL A 175 -4.89 0.68 -15.74
CA VAL A 175 -5.17 -0.40 -16.68
C VAL A 175 -6.17 0.09 -17.72
N GLN A 176 -5.75 0.16 -18.97
CA GLN A 176 -6.58 0.61 -20.10
C GLN A 176 -7.20 -0.56 -20.87
N GLU A 177 -6.56 -1.72 -20.84
CA GLU A 177 -6.96 -2.93 -21.56
C GLU A 177 -6.94 -4.13 -20.62
N GLY A 178 -7.64 -5.21 -20.97
CA GLY A 178 -7.68 -6.42 -20.16
C GLY A 178 -6.33 -7.13 -20.10
N LEU A 179 -5.82 -7.40 -18.90
CA LEU A 179 -4.54 -8.05 -18.65
C LEU A 179 -4.72 -9.42 -18.01
N GLN A 180 -3.79 -10.34 -18.26
CA GLN A 180 -3.72 -11.66 -17.62
C GLN A 180 -2.38 -11.86 -16.90
N ASP A 181 -2.39 -12.71 -15.87
CA ASP A 181 -1.22 -13.10 -15.08
C ASP A 181 -0.38 -11.89 -14.64
N VAL A 182 -1.07 -10.94 -14.01
CA VAL A 182 -0.52 -9.63 -13.65
C VAL A 182 0.27 -9.73 -12.36
N ARG A 183 1.51 -9.24 -12.41
CA ARG A 183 2.36 -9.00 -11.25
C ARG A 183 2.65 -7.52 -11.14
N VAL A 184 2.28 -6.93 -10.01
CA VAL A 184 2.56 -5.54 -9.69
C VAL A 184 3.52 -5.50 -8.51
N ALA A 185 4.64 -4.81 -8.67
CA ALA A 185 5.64 -4.64 -7.63
C ALA A 185 6.42 -3.34 -7.87
N VAL A 186 7.29 -2.99 -6.94
CA VAL A 186 8.29 -1.94 -7.15
C VAL A 186 9.64 -2.59 -7.40
N ASP A 187 10.34 -2.15 -8.44
CA ASP A 187 11.70 -2.62 -8.73
C ASP A 187 12.74 -2.05 -7.74
N GLU A 188 13.98 -2.51 -7.86
CA GLU A 188 15.11 -2.09 -7.01
C GLU A 188 15.38 -0.58 -7.08
N GLN A 189 14.97 0.07 -8.18
CA GLN A 189 15.10 1.52 -8.38
C GLN A 189 13.93 2.32 -7.80
N GLY A 190 12.97 1.66 -7.17
CA GLY A 190 11.81 2.32 -6.59
C GLY A 190 10.71 2.63 -7.60
N ILE A 191 10.71 2.03 -8.80
CA ILE A 191 9.73 2.27 -9.87
C ILE A 191 8.65 1.21 -9.87
N LEU A 192 7.38 1.63 -9.94
CA LEU A 192 6.22 0.75 -10.10
C LEU A 192 6.31 0.00 -11.43
N ARG A 193 6.37 -1.34 -11.36
CA ARG A 193 6.36 -2.25 -12.50
C ARG A 193 5.08 -3.08 -12.52
N VAL A 194 4.59 -3.32 -13.73
CA VAL A 194 3.43 -4.16 -14.00
C VAL A 194 3.81 -5.11 -15.13
N ASP A 195 4.05 -6.37 -14.77
CA ASP A 195 4.32 -7.45 -15.72
C ASP A 195 3.03 -8.24 -15.96
N TYR A 196 2.75 -8.62 -17.21
CA TYR A 196 1.51 -9.30 -17.59
C TYR A 196 1.63 -10.00 -18.95
N LEU A 197 0.71 -10.92 -19.21
CA LEU A 197 0.51 -11.54 -20.52
C LEU A 197 -0.63 -10.86 -21.27
N TYR A 198 -0.43 -10.63 -22.57
CA TYR A 198 -1.49 -10.16 -23.46
C TYR A 198 -2.40 -11.32 -23.89
N LYS A 199 -3.68 -11.01 -24.00
CA LYS A 199 -4.70 -11.95 -24.47
C LYS A 199 -4.68 -11.98 -26.01
N GLU A 200 -3.71 -12.63 -26.62
CA GLU A 200 -3.84 -13.02 -28.03
C GLU A 200 -4.97 -14.06 -28.17
N HIS A 201 -5.74 -13.93 -29.24
CA HIS A 201 -7.02 -14.60 -29.49
C HIS A 201 -7.01 -16.11 -29.21
N LEU A 202 -7.62 -16.52 -28.09
CA LEU A 202 -8.26 -17.83 -28.01
C LEU A 202 -9.63 -17.70 -28.68
N GLN A 203 -9.63 -17.92 -30.00
CA GLN A 203 -10.80 -18.31 -30.78
C GLN A 203 -11.28 -19.70 -30.37
#